data_AF-A0A916CTR9-F1
#
_entry.id   AF-A0A916CTR9-F1
#
_cell.length_a   1.000
_cell.length_b   1.000
_cell.length_c   1.000
_cell.angle_alpha   90.00
_cell.angle_beta   90.00
_cell.angle_gamma   90.00
#
_symmetry.space_group_name_H-M   'P 1'
#
loop_
_entity.id
_entity.type
_entity.pdbx_description
1 polymer ?
#
loop_
_entity_poly.entity_id
_entity_poly.type
_entity_poly.pdbx_seq_one_letter_code
_entity_poly.pdbx_strand_id
1 'polypeptide(L)'
;AFLGSLPGHGYENVRRPEIHNINLADCMPLTSVWQGPIENPCSFYKKFYDGKPVPPLFHGAATGGTPFRVVLHNRDVGHTFIGGPTGAGKSTLLGLIAQSHFRYPKAKFFAFEKGESMLALCLGAGGTHYNFMDESDAAKSIGFAPFRLIHRLADRIWAADYVETILELNDVKVDVDLRKQIRSALELLATRPAAMRTFTHLAALMTARQVRTVLELYQNEMAGGMLNATEDTISTGRFMVFEMEQLMELGDVHVVPVLLYLFRMIERALDGSPTIICLDEAWLMLRHPMFAEKLKAWFKVLRKANCLVIFATQELQDVTNSPIASTIFTACQTKILLPNAEAESLENAKLYRSIGLSEREIELLRLAT
;
A
#
# COMPACT_ATOMS: atom_id res chain seq x y z
N ALA A 1 50.84 -4.32 34.30
CA ALA A 1 49.68 -5.08 34.81
C ALA A 1 48.45 -4.18 35.02
N PHE A 2 48.50 -3.18 35.90
CA PHE A 2 47.37 -2.27 36.16
C PHE A 2 46.83 -1.54 34.91
N LEU A 3 47.72 -0.93 34.11
CA LEU A 3 47.32 -0.20 32.89
C LEU A 3 46.59 -1.08 31.85
N GLY A 4 46.99 -2.34 31.68
CA GLY A 4 46.33 -3.28 30.77
C GLY A 4 44.97 -3.81 31.24
N SER A 5 44.52 -3.42 32.45
CA SER A 5 43.19 -3.74 32.96
C SER A 5 42.15 -2.62 32.72
N LEU A 6 42.58 -1.47 32.21
CA LEU A 6 41.72 -0.32 31.90
C LEU A 6 41.17 -0.41 30.46
N PRO A 7 39.86 -0.17 30.22
CA PRO A 7 39.29 -0.14 28.88
C PRO A 7 40.02 0.87 27.97
N GLY A 8 40.38 0.46 26.75
CA GLY A 8 41.08 1.31 25.76
C GLY A 8 42.62 1.17 25.73
N HIS A 9 43.24 0.56 26.75
CA HIS A 9 44.69 0.33 26.81
C HIS A 9 45.08 -1.06 26.26
N GLY A 10 44.96 -1.22 24.94
CA GLY A 10 45.25 -2.48 24.25
C GLY A 10 46.75 -2.84 24.18
N TYR A 11 47.65 -1.87 24.33
CA TYR A 11 49.11 -2.06 24.18
C TYR A 11 49.75 -2.72 25.41
N GLU A 12 49.29 -2.34 26.60
CA GLU A 12 49.82 -2.75 27.90
C GLU A 12 49.14 -4.01 28.46
N ASN A 13 48.22 -4.61 27.72
CA ASN A 13 47.54 -5.84 28.10
C ASN A 13 48.50 -7.03 28.04
N VAL A 14 48.93 -7.48 29.21
CA VAL A 14 49.88 -8.60 29.40
C VAL A 14 49.26 -9.96 29.07
N ARG A 15 47.93 -10.04 28.88
CA ARG A 15 47.20 -11.24 28.44
C ARG A 15 46.98 -11.24 26.93
N ARG A 16 48.01 -10.95 26.15
CA ARG A 16 48.00 -11.23 24.71
C ARG A 16 48.40 -12.69 24.52
N PRO A 17 47.47 -13.62 24.25
CA PRO A 17 47.87 -14.94 23.80
C PRO A 17 48.64 -14.76 22.50
N GLU A 18 49.89 -15.21 22.44
CA GLU A 18 50.60 -15.33 21.18
C GLU A 18 49.87 -16.38 20.35
N ILE A 19 49.12 -15.93 19.36
CA ILE A 19 48.41 -16.80 18.43
C ILE A 19 49.17 -16.74 17.09
N HIS A 20 49.42 -17.91 16.53
CA HIS A 20 50.03 -17.99 15.20
C HIS A 20 49.07 -17.38 14.17
N ASN A 21 49.57 -16.61 13.18
CA ASN A 21 48.70 -15.93 12.19
C ASN A 21 47.79 -16.91 11.43
N ILE A 22 48.22 -18.17 11.22
CA ILE A 22 47.37 -19.24 10.66
C ILE A 22 46.21 -19.56 11.60
N ASN A 23 46.48 -19.76 12.90
CA ASN A 23 45.43 -20.04 13.88
C ASN A 23 44.45 -18.86 14.01
N LEU A 24 44.95 -17.62 13.90
CA LEU A 24 44.09 -16.44 13.84
C LEU A 24 43.21 -16.47 12.59
N ALA A 25 43.78 -16.75 11.42
CA ALA A 25 43.03 -16.84 10.17
C ALA A 25 41.96 -17.94 10.22
N ASP A 26 42.26 -19.09 10.83
CA ASP A 26 41.31 -20.20 11.03
C ASP A 26 40.20 -19.86 12.05
N CYS A 27 40.49 -18.99 13.01
CA CYS A 27 39.53 -18.51 14.01
C CYS A 27 38.78 -17.24 13.59
N MET A 28 39.20 -16.57 12.52
CA MET A 28 38.52 -15.36 12.06
C MET A 28 37.15 -15.72 11.50
N PRO A 29 36.06 -15.12 12.00
CA PRO A 29 34.75 -15.34 11.41
C PRO A 29 34.78 -14.85 9.96
N LEU A 30 34.60 -15.79 9.03
CA LEU A 30 34.49 -15.50 7.59
C LEU A 30 33.15 -14.88 7.22
N THR A 31 32.21 -14.83 8.18
CA THR A 31 30.87 -14.29 8.01
C THR A 31 30.61 -13.20 9.04
N SER A 32 30.09 -12.07 8.58
CA SER A 32 29.54 -11.02 9.44
C SER A 32 28.01 -11.06 9.36
N VAL A 33 27.33 -10.70 10.44
CA VAL A 33 25.88 -10.45 10.40
C VAL A 33 25.60 -9.36 9.36
N TRP A 34 24.74 -9.65 8.39
CA TRP A 34 24.35 -8.67 7.39
C TRP A 34 23.53 -7.55 8.06
N GLN A 35 23.99 -6.30 7.94
CA GLN A 35 23.39 -5.14 8.60
C GLN A 35 22.42 -4.35 7.71
N GLY A 36 21.96 -4.96 6.63
CA GLY A 36 21.20 -4.27 5.59
C GLY A 36 22.08 -3.36 4.71
N PRO A 37 21.51 -2.75 3.66
CA PRO A 37 22.21 -1.82 2.79
C PRO A 37 22.63 -0.54 3.53
N ILE A 38 23.80 0.00 3.20
CA ILE A 38 24.32 1.25 3.80
C ILE A 38 23.44 2.44 3.43
N GLU A 39 22.94 2.45 2.19
CA GLU A 39 22.03 3.47 1.64
C GLU A 39 20.80 2.79 1.00
N ASN A 40 19.71 3.55 0.88
CA ASN A 40 18.54 3.11 0.11
C ASN A 40 18.92 3.04 -1.38
N PRO A 41 18.81 1.87 -2.02
CA PRO A 41 19.32 1.64 -3.37
C PRO A 41 18.47 2.26 -4.49
N CYS A 42 17.30 2.85 -4.17
CA CYS A 42 16.37 3.37 -5.15
C CYS A 42 16.96 4.57 -5.91
N SER A 43 17.22 4.38 -7.21
CA SER A 43 17.78 5.43 -8.08
C SER A 43 16.86 6.64 -8.20
N PHE A 44 15.54 6.44 -8.10
CA PHE A 44 14.56 7.54 -8.16
C PHE A 44 14.66 8.50 -6.97
N TYR A 45 15.21 8.07 -5.84
CA TYR A 45 15.36 8.91 -4.66
C TYR A 45 16.58 9.83 -4.78
N LYS A 46 17.61 9.44 -5.54
CA LYS A 46 18.89 10.18 -5.64
C LYS A 46 18.74 11.64 -6.07
N LYS A 47 17.74 11.94 -6.92
CA LYS A 47 17.44 13.30 -7.40
C LYS A 47 17.03 14.28 -6.28
N PHE A 48 16.68 13.78 -5.09
CA PHE A 48 16.29 14.60 -3.94
C PHE A 48 17.42 14.84 -2.93
N TYR A 49 18.63 14.30 -3.18
CA TYR A 49 19.73 14.30 -2.22
C TYR A 49 21.03 14.93 -2.76
N ASP A 50 21.01 15.55 -3.95
CA ASP A 50 22.14 16.29 -4.54
C ASP A 50 23.48 15.52 -4.50
N GLY A 51 23.44 14.23 -4.84
CA GLY A 51 24.62 13.36 -4.84
C GLY A 51 25.03 12.80 -3.47
N LYS A 52 24.35 13.18 -2.38
CA LYS A 52 24.51 12.55 -1.06
C LYS A 52 23.88 11.16 -1.03
N PRO A 53 24.38 10.24 -0.19
CA PRO A 53 23.78 8.94 0.03
C PRO A 53 22.32 9.06 0.47
N VAL A 54 21.44 8.25 -0.14
CA VAL A 54 20.03 8.20 0.27
C VAL A 54 19.94 7.36 1.54
N PRO A 55 19.46 7.90 2.66
CA PRO A 55 19.54 7.17 3.92
C PRO A 55 18.51 6.02 3.98
N PRO A 56 18.75 4.94 4.77
CA PRO A 56 17.83 3.80 4.90
C PRO A 56 16.53 4.20 5.60
N LEU A 57 15.42 3.48 5.40
CA LEU A 57 14.11 3.87 5.92
C LEU A 57 14.12 4.10 7.44
N PHE A 58 14.57 3.12 8.20
CA PHE A 58 14.83 3.22 9.64
C PHE A 58 15.90 2.21 10.06
N HIS A 59 16.34 2.28 11.32
CA HIS A 59 17.24 1.30 11.91
C HIS A 59 16.47 0.41 12.89
N GLY A 60 16.68 -0.90 12.78
CA GLY A 60 16.25 -1.90 13.76
C GLY A 60 17.45 -2.52 14.48
N ALA A 61 17.17 -3.43 15.41
CA ALA A 61 18.19 -4.26 16.04
C ALA A 61 18.04 -5.70 15.53
N ALA A 62 19.11 -6.26 14.97
CA ALA A 62 19.21 -7.68 14.68
C ALA A 62 19.64 -8.47 15.92
N THR A 63 19.66 -9.80 15.81
CA THR A 63 20.16 -10.70 16.86
C THR A 63 21.53 -10.24 17.38
N GLY A 64 21.68 -10.22 18.70
CA GLY A 64 22.89 -9.73 19.36
C GLY A 64 23.03 -8.20 19.41
N GLY A 65 21.96 -7.44 19.12
CA GLY A 65 21.95 -5.97 19.22
C GLY A 65 22.66 -5.26 18.08
N THR A 66 22.97 -5.97 16.99
CA THR A 66 23.64 -5.38 15.83
C THR A 66 22.68 -4.42 15.11
N PRO A 67 23.07 -3.16 14.84
CA PRO A 67 22.24 -2.23 14.09
C PRO A 67 21.93 -2.78 12.69
N PHE A 68 20.65 -2.82 12.32
CA PHE A 68 20.17 -3.27 11.03
C PHE A 68 19.49 -2.12 10.29
N ARG A 69 19.97 -1.81 9.07
CA ARG A 69 19.44 -0.74 8.22
C ARG A 69 18.31 -1.28 7.37
N VAL A 70 17.08 -0.91 7.70
CA VAL A 70 15.90 -1.37 6.96
C VAL A 70 15.72 -0.50 5.72
N VAL A 71 15.66 -1.15 4.55
CA VAL A 71 15.21 -0.56 3.29
C VAL A 71 14.15 -1.46 2.69
N LEU A 72 13.10 -0.87 2.11
CA LEU A 72 12.07 -1.63 1.40
C LEU A 72 12.46 -1.93 -0.05
N HIS A 73 13.42 -1.18 -0.59
CA HIS A 73 13.80 -1.27 -1.99
C HIS A 73 14.87 -2.33 -2.22
N ASN A 74 14.62 -3.21 -3.18
CA ASN A 74 15.66 -3.90 -3.92
C ASN A 74 15.85 -3.20 -5.26
N ARG A 75 16.99 -2.51 -5.40
CA ARG A 75 17.22 -1.55 -6.50
C ARG A 75 16.08 -0.53 -6.56
N ASP A 76 15.31 -0.49 -7.64
CA ASP A 76 14.20 0.44 -7.85
C ASP A 76 12.82 -0.20 -7.59
N VAL A 77 12.77 -1.45 -7.13
CA VAL A 77 11.52 -2.14 -6.76
C VAL A 77 11.33 -2.09 -5.25
N GLY A 78 10.29 -1.40 -4.80
CA GLY A 78 9.98 -1.22 -3.36
C GLY A 78 8.75 -1.98 -2.85
N HIS A 79 8.02 -2.70 -3.72
CA HIS A 79 6.82 -3.43 -3.29
C HIS A 79 7.16 -4.41 -2.18
N THR A 80 6.37 -4.38 -1.12
CA THR A 80 6.65 -5.11 0.13
C THR A 80 5.43 -5.90 0.55
N PHE A 81 5.65 -7.16 0.91
CA PHE A 81 4.64 -7.99 1.56
C PHE A 81 4.95 -8.08 3.06
N ILE A 82 3.94 -7.90 3.90
CA ILE A 82 4.02 -7.98 5.36
C ILE A 82 2.96 -8.98 5.82
N GLY A 83 3.39 -10.04 6.50
CA GLY A 83 2.50 -11.10 6.98
C GLY A 83 2.78 -11.45 8.43
N GLY A 84 1.75 -11.67 9.23
CA GLY A 84 1.89 -12.11 10.60
C GLY A 84 0.57 -12.16 11.35
N PRO A 85 0.42 -13.06 12.35
CA PRO A 85 -0.84 -13.24 13.05
C PRO A 85 -1.25 -11.98 13.84
N THR A 86 -2.52 -11.94 14.24
CA THR A 86 -3.05 -10.89 15.11
C THR A 86 -2.18 -10.72 16.36
N GLY A 87 -1.89 -9.46 16.71
CA GLY A 87 -1.07 -9.14 17.88
C GLY A 87 0.44 -9.22 17.66
N ALA A 88 0.94 -9.66 16.49
CA ALA A 88 2.38 -9.75 16.22
C ALA A 88 3.08 -8.40 15.94
N GLY A 89 2.39 -7.27 16.15
CA GLY A 89 2.95 -5.92 15.96
C GLY A 89 2.87 -5.37 14.54
N LYS A 90 2.02 -5.94 13.66
CA LYS A 90 1.82 -5.49 12.27
C LYS A 90 1.50 -4.00 12.17
N SER A 91 0.47 -3.53 12.88
CA SER A 91 0.07 -2.11 12.86
C SER A 91 1.18 -1.19 13.39
N THR A 92 1.90 -1.62 14.43
CA THR A 92 3.08 -0.89 14.94
C THR A 92 4.17 -0.75 13.87
N LEU A 93 4.46 -1.83 13.13
CA LEU A 93 5.43 -1.80 12.03
C LEU A 93 4.95 -0.89 10.89
N LEU A 94 3.68 -0.96 10.50
CA LEU A 94 3.12 -0.08 9.46
C LEU A 94 3.20 1.40 9.85
N GLY A 95 2.87 1.73 11.10
CA GLY A 95 3.03 3.08 11.64
C GLY A 95 4.48 3.54 11.65
N LEU A 96 5.42 2.68 12.06
CA LEU A 96 6.85 2.98 12.02
C LEU A 96 7.33 3.24 10.58
N ILE A 97 6.88 2.43 9.61
CA ILE A 97 7.18 2.63 8.19
C ILE A 97 6.62 3.97 7.71
N ALA A 98 5.36 4.27 8.03
CA ALA A 98 4.70 5.52 7.63
C ALA A 98 5.44 6.75 8.15
N GLN A 99 5.71 6.80 9.46
CA GLN A 99 6.46 7.88 10.08
C GLN A 99 7.86 8.02 9.47
N SER A 100 8.57 6.89 9.32
CA SER A 100 9.93 6.87 8.80
C SER A 100 9.98 7.31 7.34
N HIS A 101 8.96 7.00 6.52
CA HIS A 101 8.93 7.38 5.11
C HIS A 101 8.96 8.89 4.90
N PHE A 102 8.36 9.67 5.80
CA PHE A 102 8.35 11.14 5.70
C PHE A 102 9.72 11.81 5.83
N ARG A 103 10.78 11.06 6.15
CA ARG A 103 12.16 11.55 6.05
C ARG A 103 12.62 11.79 4.61
N TYR A 104 11.99 11.16 3.63
CA TYR A 104 12.31 11.38 2.22
C TYR A 104 11.63 12.68 1.75
N PRO A 105 12.36 13.58 1.06
CA PRO A 105 11.79 14.84 0.61
C PRO A 105 10.55 14.64 -0.26
N LYS A 106 9.51 15.44 0.02
CA LYS A 106 8.21 15.40 -0.68
C LYS A 106 7.46 14.07 -0.60
N ALA A 107 7.84 13.20 0.34
CA ALA A 107 7.21 11.90 0.52
C ALA A 107 5.69 12.02 0.71
N LYS A 108 4.98 11.05 0.13
CA LYS A 108 3.53 10.85 0.25
C LYS A 108 3.25 9.44 0.79
N PHE A 109 2.24 9.32 1.62
CA PHE A 109 1.78 8.07 2.22
C PHE A 109 0.26 8.02 2.16
N PHE A 110 -0.27 7.01 1.48
CA PHE A 110 -1.70 6.73 1.38
C PHE A 110 -1.97 5.38 2.00
N ALA A 111 -2.81 5.31 3.03
CA ALA A 111 -3.16 4.07 3.69
C ALA A 111 -4.63 3.74 3.50
N PHE A 112 -4.93 2.49 3.19
CA PHE A 112 -6.25 1.89 3.28
C PHE A 112 -6.16 0.96 4.49
N GLU A 113 -6.81 1.33 5.58
CA GLU A 113 -6.72 0.60 6.85
C GLU A 113 -8.06 0.08 7.34
N LYS A 114 -7.99 -0.79 8.35
CA LYS A 114 -9.14 -1.33 9.06
C LYS A 114 -8.91 -1.15 10.56
N GLY A 115 -9.85 -0.52 11.25
CA GLY A 115 -9.87 -0.42 12.72
C GLY A 115 -8.99 0.71 13.29
N GLU A 116 -8.82 1.80 12.54
CA GLU A 116 -8.27 3.09 12.98
C GLU A 116 -6.87 3.01 13.62
N SER A 117 -6.07 2.01 13.22
CA SER A 117 -4.77 1.70 13.80
C SER A 117 -3.72 2.80 13.57
N MET A 118 -3.85 3.56 12.47
CA MET A 118 -2.98 4.69 12.14
C MET A 118 -3.60 6.04 12.48
N LEU A 119 -4.83 6.11 13.01
CA LEU A 119 -5.54 7.36 13.31
C LEU A 119 -4.69 8.32 14.16
N ALA A 120 -4.19 7.84 15.31
CA ALA A 120 -3.40 8.67 16.23
C ALA A 120 -2.12 9.20 15.57
N LEU A 121 -1.43 8.36 14.80
CA LEU A 121 -0.22 8.75 14.07
C LEU A 121 -0.55 9.76 12.97
N CYS A 122 -1.62 9.52 12.21
CA CYS A 122 -2.08 10.37 11.12
C CYS A 122 -2.39 11.78 11.62
N LEU A 123 -3.26 11.90 12.64
CA LEU A 123 -3.63 13.18 13.22
C LEU A 123 -2.42 13.87 13.88
N GLY A 124 -1.61 13.11 14.63
CA GLY A 124 -0.41 13.64 15.29
C GLY A 124 0.67 14.16 14.33
N ALA A 125 0.76 13.58 13.13
CA ALA A 125 1.67 14.00 12.07
C ALA A 125 1.09 15.08 11.14
N GLY A 126 -0.13 15.59 11.42
CA GLY A 126 -0.82 16.58 10.58
C GLY A 126 -1.34 16.01 9.25
N GLY A 127 -1.54 14.69 9.19
CA GLY A 127 -2.23 14.01 8.11
C GLY A 127 -3.75 14.17 8.20
N THR A 128 -4.46 13.53 7.27
CA THR A 128 -5.92 13.49 7.27
C THR A 128 -6.40 12.05 7.28
N HIS A 129 -7.21 11.73 8.28
CA HIS A 129 -7.90 10.46 8.41
C HIS A 129 -9.34 10.62 7.92
N TYR A 130 -9.75 9.77 7.00
CA TYR A 130 -11.06 9.75 6.37
C TYR A 130 -11.81 8.50 6.81
N ASN A 131 -12.91 8.69 7.51
CA ASN A 131 -13.85 7.63 7.83
C ASN A 131 -15.11 7.83 6.96
N PHE A 132 -15.45 6.83 6.14
CA PHE A 132 -16.51 6.95 5.12
C PHE A 132 -17.92 6.98 5.69
N MET A 133 -18.14 6.42 6.89
CA MET A 133 -19.49 6.28 7.46
C MET A 133 -19.61 6.92 8.85
N ASP A 134 -18.69 7.85 9.18
CA ASP A 134 -18.79 8.65 10.40
C ASP A 134 -19.79 9.81 10.22
N GLU A 135 -21.00 9.62 10.75
CA GLU A 135 -22.07 10.62 10.72
C GLU A 135 -21.90 11.72 11.79
N SER A 136 -20.92 11.60 12.69
CA SER A 136 -20.77 12.51 13.83
C SER A 136 -20.24 13.91 13.44
N ASP A 137 -19.62 14.05 12.26
CA ASP A 137 -19.02 15.29 11.78
C ASP A 137 -19.48 15.61 10.35
N ALA A 138 -20.67 16.22 10.21
CA ALA A 138 -21.23 16.64 8.93
C ALA A 138 -20.28 17.58 8.12
N ALA A 139 -19.36 18.29 8.79
CA ALA A 139 -18.36 19.12 8.12
C ALA A 139 -17.26 18.32 7.41
N LYS A 140 -17.17 17.00 7.66
CA LYS A 140 -16.26 16.05 6.99
C LYS A 140 -16.95 15.12 6.01
N SER A 141 -18.21 15.39 5.62
CA SER A 141 -18.90 14.58 4.61
C SER A 141 -17.99 14.37 3.38
N ILE A 142 -17.70 13.10 3.09
CA ILE A 142 -16.83 12.72 2.00
C ILE A 142 -17.62 12.83 0.71
N GLY A 143 -17.11 13.63 -0.22
CA GLY A 143 -17.67 13.87 -1.53
C GLY A 143 -16.62 13.60 -2.59
N PHE A 144 -17.03 12.86 -3.61
CA PHE A 144 -16.23 12.46 -4.74
C PHE A 144 -16.90 12.93 -6.03
N ALA A 145 -16.09 13.53 -6.92
CA ALA A 145 -16.56 14.09 -8.17
C ALA A 145 -15.89 13.40 -9.38
N PRO A 146 -16.19 12.11 -9.63
CA PRO A 146 -15.48 11.30 -10.62
C PRO A 146 -15.52 11.86 -12.04
N PHE A 147 -16.59 12.58 -12.39
CA PHE A 147 -16.77 13.16 -13.71
C PHE A 147 -16.26 14.60 -13.83
N ARG A 148 -15.77 15.24 -12.77
CA ARG A 148 -15.36 16.65 -12.79
C ARG A 148 -14.30 16.96 -13.84
N LEU A 149 -13.32 16.06 -14.00
CA LEU A 149 -12.14 16.26 -14.85
C LEU A 149 -12.25 15.67 -16.27
N ILE A 150 -13.43 15.19 -16.70
CA ILE A 150 -13.62 14.53 -18.01
C ILE A 150 -13.43 15.43 -19.24
N HIS A 151 -13.17 16.73 -19.05
CA HIS A 151 -12.67 17.60 -20.13
C HIS A 151 -11.33 17.07 -20.69
N ARG A 152 -10.54 16.39 -19.85
CA ARG A 152 -9.31 15.70 -20.25
C ARG A 152 -9.65 14.35 -20.88
N LEU A 153 -9.03 14.05 -22.02
CA LEU A 153 -9.28 12.80 -22.75
C LEU A 153 -9.01 11.55 -21.89
N ALA A 154 -7.87 11.51 -21.18
CA ALA A 154 -7.51 10.37 -20.34
C ALA A 154 -8.52 10.13 -19.20
N ASP A 155 -9.07 11.20 -18.60
CA ASP A 155 -10.07 11.10 -17.53
C ASP A 155 -11.43 10.68 -18.06
N ARG A 156 -11.79 11.07 -19.28
CA ARG A 156 -13.02 10.63 -19.94
C ARG A 156 -12.98 9.17 -20.38
N ILE A 157 -11.84 8.70 -20.88
CA ILE A 157 -11.64 7.27 -21.18
C ILE A 157 -11.78 6.45 -19.90
N TRP A 158 -11.09 6.85 -18.83
CA TRP A 158 -11.22 6.21 -17.52
C TRP A 158 -12.66 6.24 -17.00
N ALA A 159 -13.36 7.37 -17.15
CA ALA A 159 -14.75 7.49 -16.70
C ALA A 159 -15.71 6.58 -17.48
N ALA A 160 -15.43 6.29 -18.76
CA ALA A 160 -16.21 5.32 -19.53
C ALA A 160 -16.04 3.92 -18.93
N ASP A 161 -14.80 3.46 -18.73
CA ASP A 161 -14.52 2.16 -18.13
C ASP A 161 -15.07 2.05 -16.69
N TYR A 162 -15.05 3.16 -15.95
CA TYR A 162 -15.62 3.28 -14.60
C TYR A 162 -17.14 3.09 -14.60
N VAL A 163 -17.85 3.71 -15.55
CA VAL A 163 -19.31 3.53 -15.70
C VAL A 163 -19.63 2.12 -16.18
N GLU A 164 -18.86 1.56 -17.12
CA GLU A 164 -19.03 0.16 -17.56
C GLU A 164 -18.90 -0.81 -16.38
N THR A 165 -17.90 -0.60 -15.53
CA THR A 165 -17.71 -1.39 -14.30
C THR A 165 -18.91 -1.28 -13.36
N ILE A 166 -19.43 -0.07 -13.11
CA ILE A 166 -20.59 0.14 -12.25
C ILE A 166 -21.81 -0.61 -12.80
N LEU A 167 -22.00 -0.61 -14.12
CA LEU A 167 -23.10 -1.32 -14.75
C LEU A 167 -22.96 -2.83 -14.60
N GLU A 168 -21.77 -3.38 -14.81
CA GLU A 168 -21.49 -4.81 -14.63
C GLU A 168 -21.71 -5.27 -13.18
N LEU A 169 -21.32 -4.45 -12.19
CA LEU A 169 -21.57 -4.71 -10.77
C LEU A 169 -23.07 -4.75 -10.42
N ASN A 170 -23.91 -4.07 -11.21
CA ASN A 170 -25.36 -4.03 -11.06
C ASN A 170 -26.06 -4.93 -12.10
N ASP A 171 -25.38 -6.00 -12.55
CA ASP A 171 -25.89 -7.02 -13.48
C ASP A 171 -26.35 -6.50 -14.85
N VAL A 172 -25.89 -5.31 -15.26
CA VAL A 172 -26.16 -4.75 -16.59
C VAL A 172 -25.01 -5.07 -17.53
N LYS A 173 -25.25 -6.01 -18.45
CA LYS A 173 -24.28 -6.36 -19.50
C LYS A 173 -24.08 -5.20 -20.48
N VAL A 174 -22.84 -4.76 -20.64
CA VAL A 174 -22.47 -3.70 -21.58
C VAL A 174 -22.13 -4.29 -22.95
N ASP A 175 -22.98 -4.06 -23.94
CA ASP A 175 -22.69 -4.37 -25.35
C ASP A 175 -22.02 -3.18 -26.08
N VAL A 176 -21.79 -3.34 -27.38
CA VAL A 176 -21.12 -2.33 -28.22
C VAL A 176 -21.94 -1.04 -28.32
N ASP A 177 -23.28 -1.14 -28.39
CA ASP A 177 -24.17 0.00 -28.55
C ASP A 177 -24.27 0.80 -27.24
N LEU A 178 -24.42 0.12 -26.10
CA LEU A 178 -24.35 0.71 -24.77
C LEU A 178 -23.01 1.40 -24.53
N ARG A 179 -21.89 0.78 -24.91
CA ARG A 179 -20.56 1.39 -24.82
C ARG A 179 -20.47 2.68 -25.64
N LYS A 180 -20.98 2.69 -26.87
CA LYS A 180 -20.99 3.90 -27.72
C LYS A 180 -21.86 4.99 -27.11
N GLN A 181 -23.00 4.62 -26.53
CA GLN A 181 -23.90 5.54 -25.85
C GLN A 181 -23.26 6.18 -24.62
N ILE A 182 -22.62 5.40 -23.75
CA ILE A 182 -21.90 5.88 -22.56
C ILE A 182 -20.82 6.89 -22.96
N ARG A 183 -20.01 6.56 -23.96
CA ARG A 183 -18.96 7.45 -24.46
C ARG A 183 -19.52 8.77 -24.99
N SER A 184 -20.58 8.70 -25.80
CA SER A 184 -21.24 9.90 -26.36
C SER A 184 -21.84 10.78 -25.25
N ALA A 185 -22.45 10.16 -24.24
CA ALA A 185 -23.00 10.86 -23.08
C ALA A 185 -21.91 11.56 -22.26
N LEU A 186 -20.77 10.90 -22.03
CA LEU A 186 -19.62 11.49 -21.34
C LEU A 186 -18.95 12.61 -22.15
N GLU A 187 -18.91 12.51 -23.49
CA GLU A 187 -18.45 13.59 -24.36
C GLU A 187 -19.34 14.83 -24.23
N LEU A 188 -20.66 14.65 -24.24
CA LEU A 188 -21.60 15.74 -24.04
C LEU A 188 -21.52 16.31 -22.62
N LEU A 189 -21.39 15.45 -21.60
CA LEU A 189 -21.22 15.86 -20.20
C LEU A 189 -19.95 16.70 -20.02
N ALA A 190 -18.87 16.36 -20.72
CA ALA A 190 -17.60 17.10 -20.67
C ALA A 190 -17.74 18.55 -21.15
N THR A 191 -18.73 18.86 -21.99
CA THR A 191 -19.00 20.24 -22.45
C THR A 191 -19.74 21.09 -21.40
N ARG A 192 -20.34 20.46 -20.38
CA ARG A 192 -21.07 21.15 -19.31
C ARG A 192 -20.09 21.76 -18.30
N PRO A 193 -20.50 22.79 -17.52
CA PRO A 193 -19.69 23.30 -16.41
C PRO A 193 -19.33 22.21 -15.41
N ALA A 194 -18.20 22.34 -14.70
CA ALA A 194 -17.70 21.30 -13.79
C ALA A 194 -18.73 20.90 -12.71
N ALA A 195 -19.50 21.86 -12.19
CA ALA A 195 -20.57 21.60 -11.23
C ALA A 195 -21.74 20.77 -11.78
N MET A 196 -21.86 20.63 -13.11
CA MET A 196 -22.89 19.84 -13.79
C MET A 196 -22.31 18.53 -14.38
N ARG A 197 -21.23 18.01 -13.79
CA ARG A 197 -20.60 16.74 -14.18
C ARG A 197 -20.68 15.76 -13.02
N THR A 198 -21.87 15.22 -12.78
CA THR A 198 -22.16 14.28 -11.69
C THR A 198 -22.98 13.08 -12.22
N PHE A 199 -23.24 12.07 -11.39
CA PHE A 199 -24.12 10.95 -11.76
C PHE A 199 -25.52 11.43 -12.13
N THR A 200 -26.07 12.40 -11.41
CA THR A 200 -27.37 13.03 -11.75
C THR A 200 -27.39 13.54 -13.18
N HIS A 201 -26.34 14.26 -13.58
CA HIS A 201 -26.25 14.85 -14.90
C HIS A 201 -25.98 13.81 -15.98
N LEU A 202 -25.17 12.77 -15.68
CA LEU A 202 -24.92 11.68 -16.62
C LEU A 202 -26.20 10.86 -16.87
N ALA A 203 -26.93 10.49 -15.81
CA ALA A 203 -28.17 9.74 -15.88
C ALA A 203 -29.20 10.43 -16.80
N ALA A 204 -29.31 11.76 -16.71
CA ALA A 204 -30.20 12.57 -17.55
C ALA A 204 -29.85 12.51 -19.05
N LEU A 205 -28.60 12.23 -19.41
CA LEU A 205 -28.14 12.12 -20.81
C LEU A 205 -28.32 10.69 -21.38
N MET A 206 -28.58 9.70 -20.53
CA MET A 206 -28.73 8.31 -20.97
C MET A 206 -30.14 8.06 -21.52
N THR A 207 -30.23 7.42 -22.69
CA THR A 207 -31.53 7.02 -23.27
C THR A 207 -31.93 5.59 -22.89
N ALA A 208 -30.97 4.73 -22.54
CA ALA A 208 -31.24 3.37 -22.09
C ALA A 208 -31.75 3.38 -20.64
N ARG A 209 -33.00 2.91 -20.43
CA ARG A 209 -33.66 2.91 -19.12
C ARG A 209 -32.86 2.19 -18.05
N GLN A 210 -32.34 0.99 -18.37
CA GLN A 210 -31.57 0.18 -17.42
C GLN A 210 -30.31 0.90 -16.92
N VAL A 211 -29.58 1.59 -17.81
CA VAL A 211 -28.39 2.36 -17.43
C VAL A 211 -28.77 3.56 -16.57
N ARG A 212 -29.81 4.29 -16.98
CA ARG A 212 -30.30 5.44 -16.21
C ARG A 212 -30.66 5.03 -14.79
N THR A 213 -31.42 3.95 -14.62
CA THR A 213 -31.82 3.44 -13.31
C THR A 213 -30.61 3.10 -12.43
N VAL A 214 -29.59 2.44 -12.97
CA VAL A 214 -28.36 2.18 -12.19
C VAL A 214 -27.66 3.48 -11.78
N LEU A 215 -27.47 4.42 -12.71
CA LEU A 215 -26.81 5.69 -12.40
C LEU A 215 -27.60 6.56 -11.41
N GLU A 216 -28.94 6.42 -11.37
CA GLU A 216 -29.81 7.06 -10.38
C GLU A 216 -29.56 6.56 -8.96
N LEU A 217 -29.24 5.27 -8.76
CA LEU A 217 -28.88 4.73 -7.44
C LEU A 217 -27.64 5.40 -6.86
N TYR A 218 -26.64 5.71 -7.70
CA TYR A 218 -25.40 6.40 -7.28
C TYR A 218 -25.58 7.90 -7.01
N GLN A 219 -26.79 8.45 -7.16
CA GLN A 219 -27.04 9.84 -6.82
C GLN A 219 -27.14 10.07 -5.31
N ASN A 220 -27.79 9.15 -4.59
CA ASN A 220 -28.09 9.31 -3.16
C ASN A 220 -27.98 8.00 -2.35
N GLU A 221 -28.10 6.82 -2.97
CA GLU A 221 -28.22 5.54 -2.24
C GLU A 221 -26.88 4.81 -2.17
N MET A 222 -26.28 4.52 -3.32
CA MET A 222 -25.03 3.76 -3.39
C MET A 222 -23.88 4.59 -2.82
N ALA A 223 -23.08 3.93 -1.99
CA ALA A 223 -22.05 4.56 -1.17
C ALA A 223 -22.54 5.83 -0.43
N GLY A 224 -23.80 5.86 0.02
CA GLY A 224 -24.37 7.02 0.73
C GLY A 224 -24.40 8.32 -0.10
N GLY A 225 -24.41 8.21 -1.44
CA GLY A 225 -24.41 9.36 -2.35
C GLY A 225 -23.06 10.09 -2.48
N MET A 226 -21.99 9.60 -1.82
CA MET A 226 -20.68 10.27 -1.81
C MET A 226 -20.10 10.46 -3.22
N LEU A 227 -20.44 9.59 -4.17
CA LEU A 227 -19.91 9.59 -5.53
C LEU A 227 -20.56 10.63 -6.46
N ASN A 228 -21.60 11.33 -6.01
CA ASN A 228 -22.35 12.31 -6.81
C ASN A 228 -21.99 13.76 -6.48
N ALA A 229 -20.91 14.01 -5.74
CA ALA A 229 -20.49 15.35 -5.39
C ALA A 229 -20.04 16.15 -6.62
N THR A 230 -20.16 17.48 -6.52
CA THR A 230 -19.71 18.40 -7.58
C THR A 230 -18.21 18.67 -7.51
N GLU A 231 -17.62 18.52 -6.33
CA GLU A 231 -16.18 18.70 -6.05
C GLU A 231 -15.69 17.58 -5.12
N ASP A 232 -14.40 17.26 -5.21
CA ASP A 232 -13.77 16.33 -4.27
C ASP A 232 -13.55 17.04 -2.93
N THR A 233 -13.99 16.45 -1.81
CA THR A 233 -13.77 17.01 -0.46
C THR A 233 -12.49 16.50 0.19
N ILE A 234 -11.90 15.43 -0.36
CA ILE A 234 -10.62 14.88 0.08
C ILE A 234 -9.48 15.83 -0.31
N SER A 235 -8.62 16.14 0.65
CA SER A 235 -7.52 17.09 0.52
C SER A 235 -6.40 16.52 -0.36
N THR A 236 -5.53 17.39 -0.90
CA THR A 236 -4.29 16.97 -1.58
C THR A 236 -3.15 16.70 -0.57
N GLY A 237 -3.48 16.11 0.58
CA GLY A 237 -2.55 15.87 1.68
C GLY A 237 -1.43 14.89 1.33
N ARG A 238 -0.30 15.00 2.03
CA ARG A 238 0.83 14.06 1.88
C ARG A 238 0.69 12.82 2.74
N PHE A 239 -0.12 12.86 3.79
CA PHE A 239 -0.45 11.72 4.63
C PHE A 239 -1.96 11.60 4.68
N MET A 240 -2.50 10.61 3.95
CA MET A 240 -3.92 10.33 3.97
C MET A 240 -4.16 8.89 4.37
N VAL A 241 -5.13 8.70 5.25
CA VAL A 241 -5.54 7.38 5.73
C VAL A 241 -7.03 7.26 5.50
N PHE A 242 -7.43 6.16 4.86
CA PHE A 242 -8.81 5.83 4.53
C PHE A 242 -9.20 4.63 5.39
N GLU A 243 -10.10 4.84 6.34
CA GLU A 243 -10.69 3.77 7.15
C GLU A 243 -11.73 3.04 6.32
N MET A 244 -11.50 1.76 6.06
CA MET A 244 -12.27 0.97 5.12
C MET A 244 -13.30 0.06 5.80
N GLU A 245 -13.22 -0.20 7.10
CA GLU A 245 -14.00 -1.24 7.79
C GLU A 245 -15.48 -1.19 7.45
N GLN A 246 -16.13 -0.07 7.73
CA GLN A 246 -17.58 0.10 7.54
C GLN A 246 -17.96 0.09 6.05
N LEU A 247 -17.11 0.64 5.17
CA LEU A 247 -17.37 0.63 3.73
C LEU A 247 -17.33 -0.80 3.18
N MET A 248 -16.38 -1.63 3.63
CA MET A 248 -16.22 -3.01 3.17
C MET A 248 -17.41 -3.91 3.53
N GLU A 249 -18.21 -3.55 4.54
CA GLU A 249 -19.41 -4.28 4.95
C GLU A 249 -20.62 -4.04 4.04
N LEU A 250 -20.61 -2.97 3.23
CA LEU A 250 -21.74 -2.59 2.36
C LEU A 250 -21.83 -3.42 1.06
N GLY A 251 -20.82 -4.22 0.76
CA GLY A 251 -20.76 -5.07 -0.43
C GLY A 251 -20.20 -4.39 -1.69
N ASP A 252 -19.96 -5.19 -2.73
CA ASP A 252 -19.12 -4.81 -3.88
C ASP A 252 -19.67 -3.60 -4.66
N VAL A 253 -21.00 -3.48 -4.79
CA VAL A 253 -21.64 -2.36 -5.51
C VAL A 253 -21.37 -0.99 -4.87
N HIS A 254 -21.05 -0.97 -3.56
CA HIS A 254 -20.66 0.24 -2.83
C HIS A 254 -19.13 0.41 -2.82
N VAL A 255 -18.41 -0.65 -2.45
CA VAL A 255 -16.97 -0.64 -2.20
C VAL A 255 -16.17 -0.36 -3.46
N VAL A 256 -16.46 -1.09 -4.54
CA VAL A 256 -15.62 -1.11 -5.72
C VAL A 256 -15.60 0.25 -6.42
N PRO A 257 -16.73 0.95 -6.64
CA PRO A 257 -16.71 2.28 -7.26
C PRO A 257 -15.95 3.32 -6.44
N VAL A 258 -16.00 3.25 -5.10
CA VAL A 258 -15.25 4.16 -4.21
C VAL A 258 -13.75 3.88 -4.31
N LEU A 259 -13.34 2.62 -4.19
CA LEU A 259 -11.93 2.22 -4.30
C LEU A 259 -11.33 2.60 -5.65
N LEU A 260 -12.03 2.35 -6.75
CA LEU A 260 -11.56 2.72 -8.08
C LEU A 260 -11.34 4.23 -8.23
N TYR A 261 -12.21 5.03 -7.62
CA TYR A 261 -12.05 6.47 -7.68
C TYR A 261 -10.91 6.98 -6.79
N LEU A 262 -10.80 6.48 -5.55
CA LEU A 262 -9.66 6.78 -4.66
C LEU A 262 -8.33 6.45 -5.34
N PHE A 263 -8.28 5.31 -6.01
CA PHE A 263 -7.14 4.87 -6.80
C PHE A 263 -6.82 5.82 -7.94
N ARG A 264 -7.85 6.28 -8.67
CA ARG A 264 -7.69 7.29 -9.70
C ARG A 264 -7.16 8.62 -9.15
N MET A 265 -7.61 9.02 -7.96
CA MET A 265 -7.11 10.23 -7.28
C MET A 265 -5.64 10.07 -6.90
N ILE A 266 -5.26 8.93 -6.33
CA ILE A 266 -3.87 8.62 -5.97
C ILE A 266 -2.97 8.62 -7.21
N GLU A 267 -3.38 7.96 -8.31
CA GLU A 267 -2.64 7.96 -9.57
C GLU A 267 -2.37 9.38 -10.09
N ARG A 268 -3.36 10.27 -10.02
CA ARG A 268 -3.21 11.68 -10.42
C ARG A 268 -2.25 12.45 -9.49
N ALA A 269 -2.14 12.04 -8.23
CA ALA A 269 -1.24 12.65 -7.26
C ALA A 269 0.22 12.17 -7.40
N LEU A 270 0.50 11.14 -8.21
CA LEU A 270 1.85 10.65 -8.45
C LEU A 270 2.64 11.59 -9.37
N ASP A 271 3.48 12.43 -8.77
CA ASP A 271 4.35 13.42 -9.44
C ASP A 271 5.82 12.98 -9.45
N GLY A 272 6.08 11.70 -9.18
CA GLY A 272 7.43 11.15 -9.06
C GLY A 272 8.13 11.44 -7.72
N SER A 273 7.40 12.00 -6.74
CA SER A 273 7.83 12.05 -5.34
C SER A 273 7.73 10.66 -4.70
N PRO A 274 8.59 10.34 -3.70
CA PRO A 274 8.56 9.06 -3.00
C PRO A 274 7.16 8.75 -2.42
N THR A 275 6.48 7.75 -2.96
CA THR A 275 5.09 7.46 -2.57
C THR A 275 4.93 6.02 -2.07
N ILE A 276 4.22 5.86 -0.95
CA ILE A 276 3.78 4.55 -0.46
C ILE A 276 2.26 4.50 -0.52
N ILE A 277 1.73 3.43 -1.10
CA ILE A 277 0.34 2.99 -0.93
C ILE A 277 0.36 1.78 0.00
N CYS A 278 -0.21 1.92 1.20
CA CYS A 278 -0.34 0.85 2.16
C CYS A 278 -1.75 0.26 2.09
N LEU A 279 -1.83 -1.03 1.80
CA LEU A 279 -3.06 -1.80 1.80
C LEU A 279 -3.03 -2.72 3.02
N ASP A 280 -3.66 -2.30 4.11
CA ASP A 280 -3.84 -3.14 5.28
C ASP A 280 -5.09 -4.03 5.11
N GLU A 281 -4.98 -5.29 5.51
CA GLU A 281 -5.93 -6.36 5.18
C GLU A 281 -6.30 -6.40 3.70
N ALA A 282 -5.26 -6.38 2.86
CA ALA A 282 -5.41 -6.32 1.41
C ALA A 282 -6.27 -7.46 0.83
N TRP A 283 -6.40 -8.60 1.52
CA TRP A 283 -7.20 -9.75 1.08
C TRP A 283 -8.67 -9.42 0.83
N LEU A 284 -9.26 -8.49 1.60
CA LEU A 284 -10.65 -8.07 1.40
C LEU A 284 -10.85 -7.52 -0.01
N MET A 285 -9.86 -6.80 -0.52
CA MET A 285 -9.88 -6.26 -1.87
C MET A 285 -9.50 -7.31 -2.93
N LEU A 286 -8.76 -8.37 -2.56
CA LEU A 286 -8.36 -9.46 -3.47
C LEU A 286 -9.50 -10.42 -3.84
N ARG A 287 -10.59 -10.47 -3.07
CA ARG A 287 -11.75 -11.33 -3.37
C ARG A 287 -12.41 -10.97 -4.70
N HIS A 288 -12.31 -9.70 -5.13
CA HIS A 288 -12.94 -9.24 -6.34
C HIS A 288 -12.01 -9.40 -7.58
N PRO A 289 -12.39 -10.18 -8.61
CA PRO A 289 -11.53 -10.46 -9.77
C PRO A 289 -11.03 -9.21 -10.50
N MET A 290 -11.87 -8.19 -10.66
CA MET A 290 -11.46 -6.95 -11.31
C MET A 290 -10.40 -6.18 -10.51
N PHE A 291 -10.48 -6.21 -9.17
CA PHE A 291 -9.49 -5.53 -8.33
C PHE A 291 -8.15 -6.26 -8.39
N ALA A 292 -8.19 -7.59 -8.37
CA ALA A 292 -7.04 -8.45 -8.59
C ALA A 292 -6.30 -8.10 -9.90
N GLU A 293 -7.01 -7.96 -11.02
CA GLU A 293 -6.40 -7.58 -12.30
C GLU A 293 -5.86 -6.14 -12.31
N LYS A 294 -6.56 -5.19 -11.68
CA LYS A 294 -6.04 -3.82 -11.52
C LYS A 294 -4.77 -3.79 -10.69
N LEU A 295 -4.71 -4.55 -9.60
CA LEU A 295 -3.51 -4.67 -8.77
C LEU A 295 -2.31 -5.24 -9.54
N LYS A 296 -2.54 -6.27 -10.36
CA LYS A 296 -1.50 -6.80 -11.26
C LYS A 296 -0.94 -5.72 -12.18
N ALA A 297 -1.81 -4.92 -12.80
CA ALA A 297 -1.39 -3.81 -13.66
C ALA A 297 -0.62 -2.73 -12.86
N TRP A 298 -1.08 -2.43 -11.65
CA TRP A 298 -0.48 -1.45 -10.75
C TRP A 298 0.95 -1.78 -10.35
N PHE A 299 1.26 -3.04 -10.01
CA PHE A 299 2.65 -3.44 -9.72
C PHE A 299 3.63 -3.08 -10.84
N LYS A 300 3.17 -3.11 -12.10
CA LYS A 300 4.00 -2.75 -13.26
C LYS A 300 4.13 -1.24 -13.44
N VAL A 301 3.06 -0.49 -13.21
CA VAL A 301 3.00 0.95 -13.50
C VAL A 301 3.57 1.78 -12.35
N LEU A 302 3.23 1.45 -11.10
CA LEU A 302 3.57 2.24 -9.91
C LEU A 302 5.08 2.34 -9.69
N ARG A 303 5.85 1.28 -9.99
CA ARG A 303 7.32 1.31 -9.99
C ARG A 303 7.87 2.50 -10.76
N LYS A 304 7.37 2.74 -11.98
CA LYS A 304 7.84 3.84 -12.84
C LYS A 304 7.44 5.22 -12.31
N ALA A 305 6.39 5.28 -11.52
CA ALA A 305 5.88 6.49 -10.89
C ALA A 305 6.57 6.82 -9.55
N ASN A 306 7.64 6.11 -9.17
CA ASN A 306 8.29 6.21 -7.86
C ASN A 306 7.33 5.93 -6.69
N CYS A 307 6.42 4.97 -6.92
CA CYS A 307 5.42 4.54 -5.97
C CYS A 307 5.59 3.05 -5.66
N LEU A 308 5.65 2.70 -4.38
CA LEU A 308 5.62 1.31 -3.92
C LEU A 308 4.29 1.00 -3.25
N VAL A 309 3.99 -0.29 -3.16
CA VAL A 309 2.78 -0.81 -2.51
C VAL A 309 3.23 -1.72 -1.37
N ILE A 310 2.66 -1.50 -0.19
CA ILE A 310 2.80 -2.39 0.96
C ILE A 310 1.51 -3.19 1.05
N PHE A 311 1.64 -4.51 1.00
CA PHE A 311 0.56 -5.45 1.27
C PHE A 311 0.73 -5.99 2.67
N ALA A 312 -0.20 -5.68 3.56
CA ALA A 312 -0.20 -6.20 4.92
C ALA A 312 -1.43 -7.11 5.13
N THR A 313 -1.24 -8.26 5.75
CA THR A 313 -2.34 -9.15 6.12
C THR A 313 -2.04 -9.96 7.37
N GLN A 314 -3.09 -10.28 8.12
CA GLN A 314 -3.03 -11.27 9.20
C GLN A 314 -3.26 -12.70 8.70
N GLU A 315 -4.01 -12.85 7.60
CA GLU A 315 -4.42 -14.13 7.04
C GLU A 315 -3.58 -14.48 5.81
N LEU A 316 -2.42 -15.10 6.06
CA LEU A 316 -1.52 -15.58 4.99
C LEU A 316 -2.21 -16.56 4.02
N GLN A 317 -3.16 -17.35 4.53
CA GLN A 317 -3.89 -18.34 3.75
C GLN A 317 -4.73 -17.67 2.65
N ASP A 318 -5.41 -16.56 2.95
CA ASP A 318 -6.24 -15.84 1.98
C ASP A 318 -5.42 -15.26 0.83
N VAL A 319 -4.25 -14.69 1.14
CA VAL A 319 -3.35 -14.18 0.10
C VAL A 319 -2.80 -15.32 -0.75
N THR A 320 -2.43 -16.44 -0.12
CA THR A 320 -1.86 -17.60 -0.82
C THR A 320 -2.88 -18.29 -1.74
N ASN A 321 -4.14 -18.32 -1.33
CA ASN A 321 -5.25 -18.88 -2.11
C ASN A 321 -5.79 -17.90 -3.17
N SER A 322 -5.35 -16.64 -3.16
CA SER A 322 -5.84 -15.64 -4.11
C SER A 322 -5.38 -15.94 -5.54
N PRO A 323 -6.18 -15.57 -6.57
CA PRO A 323 -5.81 -15.74 -7.98
C PRO A 323 -4.53 -15.00 -8.41
N ILE A 324 -4.03 -14.11 -7.55
CA ILE A 324 -2.88 -13.25 -7.84
C ILE A 324 -1.70 -13.49 -6.89
N ALA A 325 -1.75 -14.54 -6.05
CA ALA A 325 -0.72 -14.86 -5.07
C ALA A 325 0.69 -14.87 -5.67
N SER A 326 0.87 -15.59 -6.78
CA SER A 326 2.14 -15.67 -7.51
C SER A 326 2.63 -14.30 -7.99
N THR A 327 1.71 -13.42 -8.40
CA THR A 327 2.05 -12.06 -8.82
C THR A 327 2.45 -11.20 -7.64
N ILE A 328 1.73 -11.28 -6.51
CA ILE A 328 2.08 -10.57 -5.27
C ILE A 328 3.48 -10.99 -4.80
N PHE A 329 3.74 -12.29 -4.65
CA PHE A 329 5.01 -12.76 -4.12
C PHE A 329 6.19 -12.51 -5.07
N THR A 330 5.96 -12.44 -6.37
CA THR A 330 6.98 -12.09 -7.37
C THR A 330 7.24 -10.58 -7.42
N ALA A 331 6.17 -9.76 -7.34
CA ALA A 331 6.29 -8.31 -7.36
C ALA A 331 6.87 -7.76 -6.06
N CYS A 332 6.48 -8.32 -4.92
CA CYS A 332 6.99 -7.98 -3.59
C CYS A 332 8.34 -8.66 -3.34
N GLN A 333 9.42 -7.99 -3.78
CA GLN A 333 10.79 -8.47 -3.56
C GLN A 333 11.20 -8.42 -2.09
N THR A 334 10.63 -7.49 -1.33
CA THR A 334 10.81 -7.41 0.12
C THR A 334 9.65 -8.11 0.81
N LYS A 335 9.95 -9.02 1.74
CA LYS A 335 8.98 -9.75 2.55
C LYS A 335 9.35 -9.57 4.02
N ILE A 336 8.43 -9.10 4.83
CA ILE A 336 8.60 -8.96 6.28
C ILE A 336 7.58 -9.87 6.94
N LEU A 337 8.06 -10.94 7.58
CA LEU A 337 7.21 -11.89 8.29
C LEU A 337 7.40 -11.69 9.79
N LEU A 338 6.28 -11.51 10.50
CA LEU A 338 6.27 -11.26 11.94
C LEU A 338 6.18 -12.58 12.71
N PRO A 339 6.56 -12.59 14.00
CA PRO A 339 6.57 -13.79 14.82
C PRO A 339 5.26 -14.59 14.73
N ASN A 340 5.38 -15.91 14.57
CA ASN A 340 4.24 -16.81 14.54
C ASN A 340 4.58 -18.13 15.26
N ALA A 341 4.08 -18.29 16.49
CA ALA A 341 4.31 -19.47 17.32
C ALA A 341 3.84 -20.79 16.67
N GLU A 342 2.91 -20.72 15.73
CA GLU A 342 2.37 -21.85 14.99
C GLU A 342 3.02 -22.04 13.61
N ALA A 343 4.15 -21.39 13.31
CA ALA A 343 4.76 -21.42 11.99
C ALA A 343 5.15 -22.83 11.51
N GLU A 344 5.50 -23.73 12.44
CA GLU A 344 5.84 -25.13 12.16
C GLU A 344 4.63 -26.07 12.10
N SER A 345 3.42 -25.57 12.34
CA SER A 345 2.21 -26.38 12.16
C SER A 345 2.14 -26.85 10.70
N LEU A 346 1.60 -28.04 10.47
CA LEU A 346 1.65 -28.69 9.16
C LEU A 346 1.02 -27.83 8.04
N GLU A 347 -0.01 -27.07 8.35
CA GLU A 347 -0.66 -26.15 7.42
C GLU A 347 0.16 -24.85 7.23
N ASN A 348 0.59 -24.19 8.32
CA ASN A 348 1.36 -22.95 8.23
C ASN A 348 2.73 -23.15 7.56
N ALA A 349 3.41 -24.26 7.84
CA ALA A 349 4.68 -24.58 7.21
C ALA A 349 4.56 -24.70 5.68
N LYS A 350 3.44 -25.25 5.17
CA LYS A 350 3.17 -25.27 3.71
C LYS A 350 3.00 -23.86 3.16
N LEU A 351 2.27 -23.00 3.86
CA LEU A 351 2.07 -21.60 3.44
C LEU A 351 3.42 -20.86 3.39
N TYR A 352 4.25 -20.94 4.42
CA TYR A 352 5.56 -20.29 4.44
C TYR A 352 6.52 -20.84 3.38
N ARG A 353 6.51 -22.15 3.13
CA ARG A 353 7.28 -22.75 2.02
C ARG A 353 6.81 -22.20 0.67
N SER A 354 5.51 -21.98 0.47
CA SER A 354 4.98 -21.39 -0.76
C SER A 354 5.44 -19.94 -1.00
N ILE A 355 5.76 -19.23 0.09
CA ILE A 355 6.32 -17.87 0.07
C ILE A 355 7.84 -17.88 -0.20
N GLY A 356 8.48 -19.05 -0.09
CA GLY A 356 9.89 -19.29 -0.39
C GLY A 356 10.78 -19.48 0.84
N LEU A 357 10.23 -19.70 2.03
CA LEU A 357 11.01 -19.90 3.25
C LEU A 357 11.57 -21.33 3.32
N SER A 358 12.79 -21.43 3.84
CA SER A 358 13.44 -22.67 4.27
C SER A 358 12.93 -23.12 5.64
N GLU A 359 13.16 -24.39 5.99
CA GLU A 359 12.81 -24.93 7.32
C GLU A 359 13.42 -24.11 8.46
N ARG A 360 14.67 -23.67 8.30
CA ARG A 360 15.35 -22.87 9.31
C ARG A 360 14.71 -21.49 9.49
N GLU A 361 14.25 -20.87 8.41
CA GLU A 361 13.55 -19.57 8.50
C GLU A 361 12.17 -19.71 9.15
N ILE A 362 11.48 -20.82 8.90
CA ILE A 362 10.20 -21.14 9.56
C ILE A 362 10.41 -21.34 11.08
N GLU A 363 11.46 -22.08 11.46
CA GLU A 363 11.84 -22.24 12.87
C GLU A 363 12.19 -20.90 13.52
N LEU A 364 12.96 -20.04 12.83
CA LEU A 364 13.27 -18.69 13.33
C LEU A 364 12.02 -17.83 13.51
N LEU A 365 11.04 -17.95 12.61
CA LEU A 365 9.78 -17.22 12.71
C LEU A 365 8.96 -17.65 13.93
N ARG A 366 9.02 -18.94 14.28
CA ARG A 366 8.42 -19.50 15.49
C ARG A 366 9.08 -18.99 16.77
N LEU A 367 10.40 -18.89 16.76
CA LEU A 367 11.21 -18.51 17.92
C LEU A 367 11.36 -16.99 18.10
N ALA A 368 10.94 -16.19 17.12
CA ALA A 368 11.00 -14.74 17.19
C ALA A 368 10.08 -14.21 18.31
N THR A 369 10.53 -13.15 18.99
CA THR A 369 9.84 -12.49 20.12
C THR A 369 9.67 -11.01 19.88
#